data_AF-A0A8X7NC81-F1
#
_entry.id   AF-A0A8X7NC81-F1
#
_cell.length_a   1.000
_cell.length_b   1.000
_cell.length_c   1.000
_cell.angle_alpha   90.00
_cell.angle_beta   90.00
_cell.angle_gamma   90.00
#
_symmetry.space_group_name_H-M   'P 1'
#
loop_
_entity.id
_entity.type
_entity.pdbx_description
1 polymer ?
#
loop_
_entity_poly.entity_id
_entity_poly.type
_entity_poly.pdbx_seq_one_letter_code
_entity_poly.pdbx_strand_id
1 'polypeptide(L)'
;MSDSLRRTLSKKDEGIKDVETHKDFPPPGYNKEVDPKEEIAADLAAHVEAAAVSTAYERKVFVLNKVMNDYIGMGKFQWQLFVLSGFGWTVDNIFLQGVAIILPQIKRELTGYPVQWATFRLIIGAALWGVMADIVGRRLSFNVTLFLAGVFGIAAGAAPNFIGLCGLLAALGIGLGGNLPVDGMLFLEFIPGKNQHLLTLLSVFWAIGQLIASLIAWAFIANYSCPDAPAGVTNPPACLRSENPGWRYTFYTLGAFTFVLFIFRFAVFSLPESPKFLVAKGRDAEAVAVMREIARRNGKELTSKQLSLSMLRGLSGETVDEAEADEKEEAAAAHVAHSSPLDSIKNIVLAPISIVKGFGQMRLSHFKPDMSHVYPLFAGRKLAWNTSIVFLLWGIIGLAYPLFNAFLPLLLSSQSSSTYTTYRNYAIISVCGIPGSILAAWMVDLPRSGRRGAMAIGTLATGLLLFGLTQVAKNETGSLAINCINASAQNIMYGVLYSYTPECFPAPHRGTGDGIASSLNRITGSMAPIIAIYAVGNSTIFPVYIAAGLFVVAALFMCTLQVESQGRTAL
;
A
#
# COMPACT_ATOMS: atom_id res chain seq x y z
N MET A 1 -32.57 -48.56 -5.10
CA MET A 1 -32.36 -47.28 -4.39
C MET A 1 -31.13 -46.60 -4.99
N SER A 2 -31.19 -46.41 -6.30
CA SER A 2 -30.22 -45.84 -7.22
C SER A 2 -31.06 -45.09 -8.28
N ASP A 3 -30.45 -44.23 -9.08
CA ASP A 3 -31.06 -43.46 -10.20
C ASP A 3 -31.97 -42.26 -9.91
N SER A 4 -32.49 -42.07 -8.69
CA SER A 4 -33.32 -40.89 -8.37
C SER A 4 -32.49 -39.60 -8.17
N LEU A 5 -31.28 -39.69 -7.61
CA LEU A 5 -30.43 -38.53 -7.30
C LEU A 5 -29.56 -38.02 -8.45
N ARG A 6 -29.38 -38.80 -9.53
CA ARG A 6 -28.68 -38.35 -10.76
C ARG A 6 -29.58 -37.59 -11.73
N ARG A 7 -30.91 -37.78 -11.65
CA ARG A 7 -31.86 -37.09 -12.55
C ARG A 7 -32.19 -35.65 -12.13
N THR A 8 -31.93 -35.28 -10.88
CA THR A 8 -32.18 -33.93 -10.37
C THR A 8 -31.08 -32.93 -10.71
N LEU A 9 -29.90 -33.40 -11.15
CA LEU A 9 -28.78 -32.55 -11.58
C LEU A 9 -28.66 -32.40 -13.11
N SER A 10 -29.50 -33.10 -13.88
CA SER A 10 -29.49 -33.06 -15.36
C SER A 10 -30.60 -32.20 -15.97
N LYS A 11 -31.47 -31.58 -15.16
CA LYS A 11 -32.67 -30.84 -15.62
C LYS A 11 -32.64 -29.33 -15.34
N LYS A 12 -31.48 -28.76 -15.02
CA LYS A 12 -31.34 -27.30 -14.79
C LYS A 12 -30.51 -26.57 -15.84
N ASP A 13 -30.14 -27.23 -16.93
CA ASP A 13 -29.35 -26.67 -18.05
C ASP A 13 -30.15 -26.45 -19.35
N GLU A 14 -31.47 -26.69 -19.35
CA GLU A 14 -32.31 -26.37 -20.52
C GLU A 14 -32.92 -24.98 -20.37
N GLY A 15 -32.14 -23.96 -20.72
CA GLY A 15 -32.59 -22.57 -20.68
C GLY A 15 -31.59 -21.54 -21.21
N ILE A 16 -30.70 -21.91 -22.14
CA ILE A 16 -29.87 -20.94 -22.86
C ILE A 16 -30.06 -21.23 -24.35
N LYS A 17 -31.04 -20.57 -24.97
CA LYS A 17 -31.15 -20.50 -26.42
C LYS A 17 -30.13 -19.47 -26.91
N ASP A 18 -29.22 -19.93 -27.76
CA ASP A 18 -28.53 -19.24 -28.83
C ASP A 18 -28.39 -17.71 -28.71
N VAL A 19 -27.31 -17.27 -28.06
CA VAL A 19 -26.70 -15.97 -28.39
C VAL A 19 -25.69 -16.27 -29.48
N GLU A 20 -26.02 -15.92 -30.72
CA GLU A 20 -25.10 -15.99 -31.86
C GLU A 20 -23.85 -15.15 -31.55
N THR A 21 -22.75 -15.81 -31.23
CA THR A 21 -21.44 -15.20 -31.21
C THR A 21 -21.06 -14.86 -32.64
N HIS A 22 -21.15 -13.57 -33.00
CA HIS A 22 -20.61 -13.03 -34.24
C HIS A 22 -19.13 -13.45 -34.40
N LYS A 23 -18.91 -14.41 -35.31
CA LYS A 23 -17.60 -14.80 -35.83
C LYS A 23 -17.05 -13.64 -36.64
N ASP A 24 -15.83 -13.20 -36.33
CA ASP A 24 -14.81 -12.75 -37.30
C ASP A 24 -13.50 -12.34 -36.58
N PHE A 25 -12.54 -13.26 -36.54
CA PHE A 25 -11.08 -13.05 -36.45
C PHE A 25 -10.45 -14.22 -37.24
N PRO A 26 -9.46 -14.04 -38.16
CA PRO A 26 -8.06 -13.68 -37.79
C PRO A 26 -7.25 -12.96 -38.93
N PRO A 27 -5.91 -12.65 -38.84
CA PRO A 27 -4.78 -13.62 -38.98
C PRO A 27 -3.44 -13.23 -38.24
N PRO A 28 -2.30 -13.97 -38.39
CA PRO A 28 -2.08 -15.41 -38.34
C PRO A 28 -1.08 -15.84 -37.23
N GLY A 29 -1.29 -17.03 -36.66
CA GLY A 29 -0.20 -17.78 -36.02
C GLY A 29 -0.49 -18.42 -34.66
N TYR A 30 -1.51 -19.26 -34.52
CA TYR A 30 -1.48 -20.41 -33.59
C TYR A 30 -2.66 -21.35 -33.90
N ASN A 31 -2.37 -22.52 -34.46
CA ASN A 31 -3.38 -23.55 -34.74
C ASN A 31 -3.70 -24.33 -33.47
N LYS A 32 -4.84 -24.01 -32.85
CA LYS A 32 -5.77 -24.94 -32.17
C LYS A 32 -7.02 -24.14 -31.83
N GLU A 33 -8.14 -24.45 -32.48
CA GLU A 33 -9.47 -23.94 -32.09
C GLU A 33 -9.82 -24.51 -30.72
N VAL A 34 -9.49 -23.78 -29.66
CA VAL A 34 -10.04 -23.99 -28.31
C VAL A 34 -11.31 -23.14 -28.24
N ASP A 35 -12.43 -23.72 -27.78
CA ASP A 35 -13.67 -22.97 -27.56
C ASP A 35 -13.37 -21.81 -26.59
N PRO A 36 -13.69 -20.54 -26.94
CA PRO A 36 -13.50 -19.40 -26.05
C PRO A 36 -14.08 -19.63 -24.64
N LYS A 37 -15.16 -20.42 -24.50
CA LYS A 37 -15.73 -20.78 -23.19
C LYS A 37 -14.85 -21.74 -22.39
N GLU A 38 -14.18 -22.68 -23.06
CA GLU A 38 -13.23 -23.60 -22.41
C GLU A 38 -11.93 -22.89 -22.04
N GLU A 39 -11.45 -21.96 -22.86
CA GLU A 39 -10.29 -21.12 -22.56
C GLU A 39 -10.56 -20.23 -21.33
N ILE A 40 -11.72 -19.57 -21.29
CA ILE A 40 -12.18 -18.79 -20.13
C ILE A 40 -12.30 -19.69 -18.89
N ALA A 41 -12.89 -20.89 -19.00
CA ALA A 41 -13.08 -21.80 -17.87
C ALA A 41 -11.76 -22.38 -17.33
N ALA A 42 -10.81 -22.68 -18.21
CA ALA A 42 -9.49 -23.21 -17.84
C ALA A 42 -8.62 -22.12 -17.17
N ASP A 43 -8.65 -20.89 -17.69
CA ASP A 43 -7.94 -19.76 -17.11
C ASP A 43 -8.55 -19.36 -15.74
N LEU A 44 -9.89 -19.32 -15.63
CA LEU A 44 -10.60 -19.12 -14.37
C LEU A 44 -10.27 -20.19 -13.31
N ALA A 45 -10.24 -21.47 -13.69
CA ALA A 45 -9.93 -22.56 -12.77
C ALA A 45 -8.50 -22.50 -12.19
N ALA A 46 -7.59 -21.75 -12.82
CA ALA A 46 -6.21 -21.54 -12.36
C ALA A 46 -6.09 -20.47 -11.25
N HIS A 47 -7.13 -19.65 -11.03
CA HIS A 47 -7.15 -18.60 -10.01
C HIS A 47 -7.64 -19.11 -8.66
N VAL A 48 -6.74 -19.14 -7.67
CA VAL A 48 -7.08 -19.54 -6.28
C VAL A 48 -8.13 -18.62 -5.64
N GLU A 49 -8.18 -17.36 -6.09
CA GLU A 49 -9.11 -16.33 -5.63
C GLU A 49 -10.55 -16.49 -6.15
N ALA A 50 -10.75 -17.27 -7.21
CA ALA A 50 -12.07 -17.57 -7.77
C ALA A 50 -13.03 -18.17 -6.72
N ALA A 51 -12.47 -18.92 -5.75
CA ALA A 51 -13.22 -19.52 -4.66
C ALA A 51 -13.92 -18.50 -3.72
N ALA A 52 -13.53 -17.22 -3.79
CA ALA A 52 -14.00 -16.16 -2.90
C ALA A 52 -14.95 -15.15 -3.60
N VAL A 53 -15.28 -15.35 -4.88
CA VAL A 53 -16.15 -14.45 -5.66
C VAL A 53 -17.23 -15.21 -6.41
N SER A 54 -18.29 -14.52 -6.85
CA SER A 54 -19.34 -15.14 -7.66
C SER A 54 -18.87 -15.35 -9.09
N THR A 55 -19.33 -16.43 -9.73
CA THR A 55 -19.01 -16.74 -11.14
C THR A 55 -19.44 -15.63 -12.10
N ALA A 56 -20.52 -14.90 -11.78
CA ALA A 56 -20.96 -13.76 -12.56
C ALA A 56 -19.98 -12.58 -12.49
N TYR A 57 -19.47 -12.28 -11.28
CA TYR A 57 -18.46 -11.24 -11.08
C TYR A 57 -17.16 -11.58 -11.81
N GLU A 58 -16.72 -12.82 -11.68
CA GLU A 58 -15.48 -13.34 -12.28
C GLU A 58 -15.47 -13.17 -13.81
N ARG A 59 -16.55 -13.54 -14.49
CA ARG A 59 -16.71 -13.37 -15.95
C ARG A 59 -16.65 -11.90 -16.36
N LYS A 60 -17.31 -11.01 -15.60
CA LYS A 60 -17.29 -9.56 -15.88
C LYS A 60 -15.88 -9.01 -15.75
N VAL A 61 -15.16 -9.36 -14.67
CA VAL A 61 -13.79 -8.88 -14.47
C VAL A 61 -12.81 -9.44 -15.49
N PHE A 62 -12.99 -10.69 -15.92
CA PHE A 62 -12.19 -11.26 -17.00
C PHE A 62 -12.28 -10.40 -18.27
N VAL A 63 -13.50 -10.01 -18.68
CA VAL A 63 -13.69 -9.12 -19.85
C VAL A 63 -13.06 -7.75 -19.61
N LEU A 64 -13.24 -7.14 -18.43
CA LEU A 64 -12.60 -5.86 -18.12
C LEU A 64 -11.07 -5.94 -18.19
N ASN A 65 -10.47 -6.99 -17.64
CA ASN A 65 -9.03 -7.25 -17.69
C ASN A 65 -8.55 -7.45 -19.13
N LYS A 66 -9.29 -8.23 -19.93
CA LYS A 66 -8.98 -8.44 -21.36
C LYS A 66 -9.02 -7.13 -22.14
N VAL A 67 -10.06 -6.30 -21.92
CA VAL A 67 -10.17 -4.99 -22.56
C VAL A 67 -9.04 -4.05 -22.14
N MET A 68 -8.65 -4.08 -20.85
CA MET A 68 -7.51 -3.32 -20.34
C MET A 68 -6.20 -3.75 -20.99
N ASN A 69 -5.98 -5.05 -21.19
CA ASN A 69 -4.74 -5.59 -21.74
C ASN A 69 -4.65 -5.41 -23.27
N ASP A 70 -5.70 -5.77 -23.99
CA ASP A 70 -5.68 -5.89 -25.45
C ASP A 70 -5.96 -4.55 -26.15
N TYR A 71 -6.87 -3.75 -25.58
CA TYR A 71 -7.33 -2.52 -26.22
C TYR A 71 -6.79 -1.26 -25.56
N ILE A 72 -6.85 -1.12 -24.23
CA ILE A 72 -6.43 0.12 -23.54
C ILE A 72 -4.89 0.20 -23.39
N GLY A 73 -4.27 -0.83 -22.81
CA GLY A 73 -2.84 -0.87 -22.52
C GLY A 73 -2.34 0.20 -21.55
N MET A 74 -1.02 0.30 -21.40
CA MET A 74 -0.35 1.31 -20.58
C MET A 74 -0.31 2.65 -21.32
N GLY A 75 -0.81 3.73 -20.70
CA GLY A 75 -0.81 5.06 -21.28
C GLY A 75 -0.58 6.17 -20.25
N LYS A 76 -0.92 7.41 -20.64
CA LYS A 76 -0.70 8.61 -19.81
C LYS A 76 -1.43 8.51 -18.47
N PHE A 77 -2.65 7.96 -18.47
CA PHE A 77 -3.46 7.80 -17.26
C PHE A 77 -2.75 6.91 -16.23
N GLN A 78 -2.24 5.75 -16.64
CA GLN A 78 -1.58 4.81 -15.73
C GLN A 78 -0.24 5.36 -15.21
N TRP A 79 0.53 6.09 -16.02
CA TRP A 79 1.77 6.72 -15.55
C TRP A 79 1.50 7.85 -14.55
N GLN A 80 0.47 8.66 -14.78
CA GLN A 80 0.03 9.66 -13.81
C GLN A 80 -0.40 8.99 -12.50
N LEU A 81 -1.20 7.92 -12.59
CA LEU A 81 -1.63 7.18 -11.42
C LEU A 81 -0.46 6.54 -10.67
N PHE A 82 0.54 6.00 -11.38
CA PHE A 82 1.75 5.45 -10.78
C PHE A 82 2.47 6.48 -9.91
N VAL A 83 2.68 7.70 -10.43
CA VAL A 83 3.33 8.79 -9.68
C VAL A 83 2.48 9.23 -8.47
N LEU A 84 1.16 9.33 -8.64
CA LEU A 84 0.25 9.78 -7.58
C LEU A 84 0.05 8.75 -6.46
N SER A 85 -0.01 7.47 -6.79
CA SER A 85 0.06 6.37 -5.81
C SER A 85 1.44 6.36 -5.12
N GLY A 86 2.50 6.72 -5.85
CA GLY A 86 3.84 6.89 -5.29
C GLY A 86 3.89 7.95 -4.19
N PHE A 87 3.13 9.04 -4.31
CA PHE A 87 3.09 10.10 -3.29
C PHE A 87 2.62 9.60 -1.92
N GLY A 88 1.60 8.73 -1.86
CA GLY A 88 1.17 8.16 -0.58
C GLY A 88 2.26 7.30 0.05
N TRP A 89 2.97 6.50 -0.76
CA TRP A 89 4.10 5.70 -0.29
C TRP A 89 5.28 6.53 0.20
N THR A 90 5.58 7.64 -0.49
CA THR A 90 6.58 8.62 -0.05
C THR A 90 6.19 9.23 1.30
N VAL A 91 4.93 9.64 1.46
CA VAL A 91 4.42 10.25 2.71
C VAL A 91 4.43 9.26 3.87
N ASP A 92 4.03 8.01 3.63
CA ASP A 92 4.06 6.95 4.64
C ASP A 92 5.46 6.78 5.21
N ASN A 93 6.47 6.67 4.33
CA ASN A 93 7.83 6.51 4.80
C ASN A 93 8.41 7.79 5.42
N ILE A 94 8.08 8.97 4.88
CA ILE A 94 8.48 10.28 5.43
C ILE A 94 8.13 10.35 6.91
N PHE A 95 6.92 9.97 7.32
CA PHE A 95 6.50 10.12 8.70
C PHE A 95 6.85 8.93 9.59
N LEU A 96 6.91 7.71 9.04
CA LEU A 96 7.42 6.56 9.78
C LEU A 96 8.88 6.77 10.21
N GLN A 97 9.70 7.28 9.29
CA GLN A 97 11.11 7.60 9.57
C GLN A 97 11.25 8.96 10.24
N GLY A 98 10.44 9.94 9.85
CA GLY A 98 10.46 11.29 10.41
C GLY A 98 10.30 11.31 11.93
N VAL A 99 9.40 10.48 12.48
CA VAL A 99 9.28 10.33 13.94
C VAL A 99 10.56 9.75 14.56
N ALA A 100 11.14 8.71 13.96
CA ALA A 100 12.40 8.10 14.44
C ALA A 100 13.58 9.08 14.42
N ILE A 101 13.68 9.88 13.35
CA ILE A 101 14.72 10.88 13.10
C ILE A 101 14.74 11.98 14.17
N ILE A 102 13.58 12.40 14.68
CA ILE A 102 13.49 13.44 15.71
C ILE A 102 13.67 12.92 17.14
N LEU A 103 13.62 11.59 17.36
CA LEU A 103 13.72 10.98 18.70
C LEU A 103 14.93 11.48 19.51
N PRO A 104 16.16 11.59 18.95
CA PRO A 104 17.31 12.06 19.70
C PRO A 104 17.11 13.49 20.24
N GLN A 105 16.51 14.39 19.45
CA GLN A 105 16.33 15.79 19.84
C GLN A 105 15.16 15.99 20.80
N ILE A 106 14.04 15.30 20.60
CA ILE A 106 12.92 15.37 21.54
C ILE A 106 13.30 14.75 22.89
N LYS A 107 14.23 13.78 22.94
CA LYS A 107 14.75 13.21 24.19
C LYS A 107 15.52 14.24 25.02
N ARG A 108 16.21 15.17 24.35
CA ARG A 108 16.98 16.22 25.02
C ARG A 108 16.10 17.36 25.53
N GLU A 109 15.06 17.73 24.79
CA GLU A 109 14.17 18.85 25.13
C GLU A 109 12.94 18.44 25.96
N LEU A 110 12.24 17.37 25.56
CA LEU A 110 10.97 16.95 26.15
C LEU A 110 11.20 15.83 27.17
N THR A 111 11.92 16.17 28.24
CA THR A 111 12.27 15.23 29.32
C THR A 111 11.05 14.79 30.15
N GLY A 112 11.13 13.64 30.82
CA GLY A 112 10.11 13.16 31.76
C GLY A 112 9.22 12.03 31.25
N TYR A 113 9.33 11.66 29.97
CA TYR A 113 8.64 10.51 29.38
C TYR A 113 9.59 9.68 28.52
N PRO A 114 9.40 8.35 28.43
CA PRO A 114 10.11 7.53 27.45
C PRO A 114 9.75 7.98 26.02
N VAL A 115 10.71 8.53 25.28
CA VAL A 115 10.48 9.05 23.91
C VAL A 115 9.99 7.99 22.93
N GLN A 116 10.20 6.71 23.24
CA GLN A 116 9.71 5.57 22.49
C GLN A 116 8.16 5.53 22.43
N TRP A 117 7.45 6.22 23.34
CA TRP A 117 6.00 6.34 23.25
C TRP A 117 5.53 7.18 22.05
N ALA A 118 6.37 8.02 21.46
CA ALA A 118 5.99 8.83 20.30
C ALA A 118 5.72 7.96 19.06
N THR A 119 6.52 6.92 18.83
CA THR A 119 6.35 6.00 17.69
C THR A 119 5.12 5.10 17.86
N PHE A 120 4.74 4.79 19.10
CA PHE A 120 3.51 4.03 19.40
C PHE A 120 2.23 4.76 18.93
N ARG A 121 2.23 6.09 18.85
CA ARG A 121 1.02 6.87 18.57
C ARG A 121 0.62 6.86 17.10
N LEU A 122 1.56 6.66 16.16
CA LEU A 122 1.30 6.59 14.71
C LEU A 122 0.37 5.43 14.28
N ILE A 123 -0.05 4.57 15.21
CA ILE A 123 -0.71 3.29 14.96
C ILE A 123 -2.23 3.41 15.02
N ILE A 124 -2.74 4.45 15.67
CA ILE A 124 -4.17 4.72 15.83
C ILE A 124 -4.71 5.14 14.45
N GLY A 125 -5.16 4.18 13.64
CA GLY A 125 -5.96 4.45 12.43
C GLY A 125 -5.70 3.58 11.19
N ALA A 126 -4.71 2.68 11.20
CA ALA A 126 -4.45 1.78 10.07
C ALA A 126 -5.58 0.78 9.78
N ALA A 127 -6.28 0.32 10.82
CA ALA A 127 -7.38 -0.64 10.66
C ALA A 127 -8.65 -0.04 10.04
N LEU A 128 -8.82 1.29 10.11
CA LEU A 128 -10.04 1.93 9.67
C LEU A 128 -10.12 2.02 8.15
N TRP A 129 -9.00 2.32 7.48
CA TRP A 129 -9.03 2.70 6.07
C TRP A 129 -9.21 1.55 5.07
N GLY A 130 -8.73 0.34 5.38
CA GLY A 130 -8.91 -0.82 4.48
C GLY A 130 -10.39 -1.17 4.31
N VAL A 131 -11.11 -1.30 5.44
CA VAL A 131 -12.56 -1.55 5.43
C VAL A 131 -13.32 -0.34 4.89
N MET A 132 -12.92 0.88 5.26
CA MET A 132 -13.58 2.08 4.75
C MET A 132 -13.45 2.25 3.23
N ALA A 133 -12.35 1.81 2.61
CA ALA A 133 -12.20 1.89 1.16
C ALA A 133 -13.15 0.94 0.40
N ASP A 134 -13.50 -0.20 1.00
CA ASP A 134 -14.47 -1.16 0.44
C ASP A 134 -15.94 -0.71 0.64
N ILE A 135 -16.20 0.12 1.66
CA ILE A 135 -17.55 0.63 1.96
C ILE A 135 -17.82 1.96 1.27
N VAL A 136 -16.95 2.95 1.48
CA VAL A 136 -17.16 4.35 1.08
C VAL A 136 -16.62 4.64 -0.32
N GLY A 137 -15.74 3.77 -0.84
CA GLY A 137 -15.10 3.92 -2.14
C GLY A 137 -13.64 4.35 -2.02
N ARG A 138 -12.87 4.04 -3.06
CA ARG A 138 -11.41 4.12 -3.02
C ARG A 138 -10.94 5.55 -3.22
N ARG A 139 -11.66 6.33 -4.03
CA ARG A 139 -11.33 7.72 -4.34
C ARG A 139 -11.33 8.64 -3.11
N LEU A 140 -12.29 8.46 -2.20
CA LEU A 140 -12.37 9.31 -1.00
C LEU A 140 -11.22 8.97 -0.04
N SER A 141 -11.05 7.68 0.25
CA SER A 141 -9.96 7.19 1.09
C SER A 141 -8.59 7.61 0.54
N PHE A 142 -8.41 7.58 -0.78
CA PHE A 142 -7.21 8.03 -1.47
C PHE A 142 -6.89 9.51 -1.20
N ASN A 143 -7.88 10.40 -1.07
CA ASN A 143 -7.57 11.84 -0.89
C ASN A 143 -7.50 12.27 0.58
N VAL A 144 -8.34 11.69 1.44
CA VAL A 144 -8.44 12.12 2.85
C VAL A 144 -7.17 11.79 3.64
N THR A 145 -6.52 10.67 3.33
CA THR A 145 -5.32 10.20 4.04
C THR A 145 -4.14 11.18 3.93
N LEU A 146 -3.82 11.69 2.73
CA LEU A 146 -2.76 12.69 2.54
C LEU A 146 -3.12 14.05 3.15
N PHE A 147 -4.39 14.44 3.08
CA PHE A 147 -4.85 15.68 3.72
C PHE A 147 -4.59 15.66 5.23
N LEU A 148 -5.03 14.59 5.90
CA LEU A 148 -4.82 14.41 7.33
C LEU A 148 -3.32 14.36 7.66
N ALA A 149 -2.52 13.65 6.86
CA ALA A 149 -1.09 13.55 7.06
C ALA A 149 -0.37 14.91 6.93
N GLY A 150 -0.75 15.74 5.96
CA GLY A 150 -0.19 17.08 5.79
C GLY A 150 -0.55 18.01 6.95
N VAL A 151 -1.83 18.09 7.30
CA VAL A 151 -2.32 18.98 8.37
C VAL A 151 -1.72 18.61 9.73
N PHE A 152 -1.81 17.35 10.13
CA PHE A 152 -1.28 16.91 11.42
C PHE A 152 0.24 16.83 11.44
N GLY A 153 0.89 16.61 10.30
CA GLY A 153 2.35 16.73 10.16
C GLY A 153 2.85 18.14 10.46
N ILE A 154 2.20 19.17 9.88
CA ILE A 154 2.51 20.58 10.17
C ILE A 154 2.22 20.88 11.65
N ALA A 155 1.05 20.48 12.15
CA ALA A 155 0.67 20.74 13.53
C ALA A 155 1.63 20.08 14.54
N ALA A 156 2.13 18.87 14.27
CA ALA A 156 3.08 18.18 15.13
C ALA A 156 4.40 18.95 15.32
N GLY A 157 4.84 19.73 14.33
CA GLY A 157 5.98 20.65 14.49
C GLY A 157 5.74 21.76 15.52
N ALA A 158 4.48 22.13 15.77
CA ALA A 158 4.08 23.14 16.74
C ALA A 158 3.87 22.60 18.16
N ALA A 159 4.10 21.30 18.39
CA ALA A 159 3.76 20.65 19.65
C ALA A 159 4.42 21.35 20.86
N PRO A 160 3.63 21.69 21.91
CA PRO A 160 4.13 22.43 23.06
C PRO A 160 4.86 21.55 24.08
N ASN A 161 4.49 20.27 24.15
CA ASN A 161 5.04 19.28 25.07
C ASN A 161 4.89 17.86 24.50
N PHE A 162 5.47 16.86 25.19
CA PHE A 162 5.48 15.47 24.73
C PHE A 162 4.08 14.87 24.55
N ILE A 163 3.12 15.19 25.43
CA ILE A 163 1.74 14.69 25.35
C ILE A 163 1.03 15.28 24.13
N GLY A 164 1.19 16.60 23.89
CA GLY A 164 0.65 17.28 22.71
C GLY A 164 1.23 16.71 21.42
N LEU A 165 2.54 16.45 21.39
CA LEU A 165 3.19 15.78 20.25
C LEU A 165 2.58 14.40 20.02
N CYS A 166 2.44 13.59 21.07
CA CYS A 166 1.83 12.26 21.00
C CYS A 166 0.38 12.29 20.47
N GLY A 167 -0.43 13.27 20.88
CA GLY A 167 -1.79 13.44 20.37
C GLY A 167 -1.83 13.79 18.88
N LEU A 168 -0.93 14.66 18.43
CA LEU A 168 -0.81 15.04 17.02
C LEU A 168 -0.25 13.90 16.16
N LEU A 169 0.72 13.14 16.67
CA LEU A 169 1.21 11.92 16.02
C LEU A 169 0.13 10.84 15.94
N ALA A 170 -0.76 10.74 16.92
CA ALA A 170 -1.92 9.86 16.84
C ALA A 170 -2.86 10.25 15.69
N ALA A 171 -3.18 11.54 15.58
CA ALA A 171 -4.01 12.04 14.50
C ALA A 171 -3.34 11.89 13.12
N LEU A 172 -2.03 12.11 13.03
CA LEU A 172 -1.20 11.83 11.85
C LEU A 172 -1.26 10.34 11.46
N GLY A 173 -1.17 9.44 12.44
CA GLY A 173 -1.27 7.99 12.25
C GLY A 173 -2.56 7.55 11.55
N ILE A 174 -3.67 8.26 11.78
CA ILE A 174 -4.93 8.04 11.06
C ILE A 174 -4.72 8.27 9.57
N GLY A 175 -4.05 9.35 9.17
CA GLY A 175 -3.78 9.63 7.75
C GLY A 175 -2.87 8.59 7.09
N LEU A 176 -1.76 8.23 7.75
CA LEU A 176 -0.76 7.28 7.20
C LEU A 176 -1.29 5.86 7.07
N GLY A 177 -2.26 5.47 7.90
CA GLY A 177 -2.81 4.13 7.92
C GLY A 177 -3.49 3.67 6.63
N GLY A 178 -3.99 4.62 5.82
CA GLY A 178 -4.82 4.32 4.65
C GLY A 178 -4.11 4.34 3.30
N ASN A 179 -2.97 5.02 3.17
CA ASN A 179 -2.26 5.11 1.88
C ASN A 179 -1.81 3.74 1.40
N LEU A 180 -1.33 2.93 2.33
CA LEU A 180 -0.76 1.63 2.05
C LEU A 180 -1.75 0.65 1.36
N PRO A 181 -2.92 0.33 1.95
CA PRO A 181 -3.89 -0.53 1.28
C PRO A 181 -4.51 0.15 0.05
N VAL A 182 -4.80 1.45 0.13
CA VAL A 182 -5.60 2.14 -0.91
C VAL A 182 -4.80 2.39 -2.18
N ASP A 183 -3.55 2.83 -2.09
CA ASP A 183 -2.78 3.25 -3.28
C ASP A 183 -2.33 2.05 -4.12
N GLY A 184 -1.93 0.97 -3.46
CA GLY A 184 -1.53 -0.27 -4.11
C GLY A 184 -2.70 -0.96 -4.81
N MET A 185 -3.83 -1.12 -4.13
CA MET A 185 -5.01 -1.77 -4.70
C MET A 185 -5.62 -0.96 -5.85
N LEU A 186 -5.62 0.37 -5.74
CA LEU A 186 -6.16 1.24 -6.77
C LEU A 186 -5.28 1.13 -8.03
N PHE A 187 -3.96 1.23 -7.88
CA PHE A 187 -3.05 1.12 -9.02
C PHE A 187 -3.15 -0.25 -9.69
N LEU A 188 -3.25 -1.34 -8.91
CA LEU A 188 -3.41 -2.71 -9.43
C LEU A 188 -4.68 -2.89 -10.27
N GLU A 189 -5.74 -2.12 -10.01
CA GLU A 189 -7.00 -2.28 -10.75
C GLU A 189 -7.06 -1.49 -12.06
N PHE A 190 -6.12 -0.59 -12.27
CA PHE A 190 -5.98 0.20 -13.50
C PHE A 190 -4.77 -0.19 -14.35
N ILE A 191 -3.90 -1.07 -13.84
CA ILE A 191 -2.69 -1.49 -14.55
C ILE A 191 -2.96 -2.73 -15.43
N PRO A 192 -2.46 -2.75 -16.68
CA PRO A 192 -2.43 -3.97 -17.49
C PRO A 192 -1.56 -5.06 -16.85
N GLY A 193 -1.96 -6.32 -16.95
CA GLY A 193 -1.28 -7.47 -16.35
C GLY A 193 0.18 -7.62 -16.80
N LYS A 194 0.51 -7.26 -18.05
CA LYS A 194 1.90 -7.27 -18.56
C LYS A 194 2.83 -6.32 -17.80
N ASN A 195 2.29 -5.24 -17.24
CA ASN A 195 3.07 -4.20 -16.56
C ASN A 195 2.98 -4.29 -15.04
N GLN A 196 2.44 -5.38 -14.50
CA GLN A 196 2.18 -5.54 -13.07
C GLN A 196 3.45 -5.44 -12.19
N HIS A 197 4.65 -5.63 -12.75
CA HIS A 197 5.93 -5.36 -12.08
C HIS A 197 6.08 -3.90 -11.62
N LEU A 198 5.37 -2.95 -12.24
CA LEU A 198 5.36 -1.55 -11.80
C LEU A 198 4.74 -1.38 -10.41
N LEU A 199 3.90 -2.31 -9.96
CA LEU A 199 3.40 -2.29 -8.59
C LEU A 199 4.54 -2.50 -7.58
N THR A 200 5.49 -3.40 -7.89
CA THR A 200 6.72 -3.56 -7.11
C THR A 200 7.61 -2.32 -7.22
N LEU A 201 7.72 -1.72 -8.41
CA LEU A 201 8.51 -0.50 -8.63
C LEU A 201 7.99 0.70 -7.82
N LEU A 202 6.71 0.70 -7.42
CA LEU A 202 6.14 1.72 -6.55
C LEU A 202 6.92 1.87 -5.22
N SER A 203 7.60 0.81 -4.78
CA SER A 203 8.50 0.83 -3.63
C SER A 203 9.71 1.76 -3.76
N VAL A 204 10.04 2.25 -4.96
CA VAL A 204 11.05 3.31 -5.13
C VAL A 204 10.60 4.58 -4.41
N PHE A 205 9.31 4.89 -4.42
CA PHE A 205 8.77 6.06 -3.74
C PHE A 205 8.89 5.98 -2.21
N TRP A 206 8.89 4.77 -1.64
CA TRP A 206 9.19 4.55 -0.23
C TRP A 206 10.62 4.96 0.11
N ALA A 207 11.59 4.50 -0.68
CA ALA A 207 13.00 4.87 -0.51
C ALA A 207 13.23 6.38 -0.74
N ILE A 208 12.54 6.98 -1.70
CA ILE A 208 12.54 8.44 -1.92
C ILE A 208 12.00 9.18 -0.69
N GLY A 209 10.94 8.68 -0.05
CA GLY A 209 10.41 9.24 1.19
C GLY A 209 11.45 9.25 2.31
N GLN A 210 12.18 8.15 2.48
CA GLN A 210 13.27 8.07 3.45
C GLN A 210 14.37 9.09 3.15
N LEU A 211 14.75 9.22 1.88
CA LEU A 211 15.76 10.16 1.44
C LEU A 211 15.34 11.62 1.70
N ILE A 212 14.10 11.98 1.36
CA ILE A 212 13.58 13.33 1.61
C ILE A 212 13.59 13.64 3.11
N ALA A 213 13.10 12.72 3.94
CA ALA A 213 13.09 12.89 5.39
C ALA A 213 14.50 13.05 5.96
N SER A 214 15.45 12.21 5.53
CA SER A 214 16.84 12.26 5.98
C SER A 214 17.57 13.53 5.54
N LEU A 215 17.37 14.02 4.31
CA LEU A 215 17.99 15.25 3.82
C LEU A 215 17.45 16.49 4.54
N ILE A 216 16.14 16.57 4.75
CA ILE A 216 15.51 17.68 5.48
C ILE A 216 16.00 17.68 6.93
N ALA A 217 16.05 16.51 7.56
CA ALA A 217 16.57 16.37 8.92
C ALA A 217 18.06 16.72 9.00
N TRP A 218 18.87 16.32 8.03
CA TRP A 218 20.27 16.71 7.99
C TRP A 218 20.42 18.23 7.84
N ALA A 219 19.62 18.87 6.99
CA ALA A 219 19.65 20.32 6.82
C ALA A 219 19.22 21.11 8.07
N PHE A 220 18.18 20.67 8.78
CA PHE A 220 17.67 21.40 9.94
C PHE A 220 18.27 20.91 11.26
N ILE A 221 18.25 19.62 11.54
CA ILE A 221 18.68 19.08 12.83
C ILE A 221 20.20 19.23 13.02
N ALA A 222 21.01 19.04 11.97
CA ALA A 222 22.47 19.19 12.14
C ALA A 222 22.90 20.64 12.41
N ASN A 223 22.12 21.62 11.97
CA ASN A 223 22.47 23.05 12.07
C ASN A 223 21.74 23.78 13.21
N TYR A 224 20.56 23.30 13.62
CA TYR A 224 19.67 23.99 14.56
C TYR A 224 19.27 23.10 15.74
N SER A 225 20.25 22.45 16.37
CA SER A 225 20.04 21.65 17.59
C SER A 225 20.98 22.08 18.70
N CYS A 226 20.64 21.66 19.91
CA CYS A 226 21.45 21.94 21.09
C CYS A 226 22.91 21.46 20.90
N PRO A 227 23.91 22.26 21.32
CA PRO A 227 25.32 21.90 21.21
C PRO A 227 25.59 20.50 21.76
N ASP A 228 26.45 19.74 21.08
CA ASP A 228 26.86 18.42 21.56
C ASP A 228 27.52 18.57 22.94
N ALA A 229 27.19 17.68 23.88
CA ALA A 229 27.77 17.72 25.22
C ALA A 229 29.28 17.41 25.12
N PRO A 230 30.16 18.18 25.75
CA PRO A 230 31.58 17.83 25.83
C PRO A 230 31.74 16.43 26.43
N ALA A 231 32.64 15.63 25.84
CA ALA A 231 32.89 14.27 26.30
C ALA A 231 33.28 14.26 27.79
N GLY A 232 32.56 13.48 28.61
CA GLY A 232 32.82 13.33 30.04
C GLY A 232 31.88 14.09 30.98
N VAL A 233 30.92 14.87 30.48
CA VAL A 233 29.92 15.55 31.32
C VAL A 233 28.70 14.65 31.55
N THR A 234 28.45 14.27 32.81
CA THR A 234 27.36 13.38 33.23
C THR A 234 25.99 14.05 33.29
N ASN A 235 25.94 15.39 33.31
CA ASN A 235 24.72 16.21 33.27
C ASN A 235 24.86 17.33 32.22
N PRO A 236 24.56 17.07 30.94
CA PRO A 236 24.58 18.11 29.92
C PRO A 236 23.59 19.24 30.25
N PRO A 237 23.87 20.49 29.85
CA PRO A 237 22.97 21.62 30.08
C PRO A 237 21.58 21.34 29.50
N ALA A 238 20.54 21.85 30.17
CA ALA A 238 19.16 21.69 29.75
C ALA A 238 18.97 22.25 28.33
N CYS A 239 18.51 21.41 27.41
CA CYS A 239 18.29 21.78 26.02
C CYS A 239 16.98 22.57 25.92
N LEU A 240 17.08 23.91 25.91
CA LEU A 240 15.92 24.79 25.86
C LEU A 240 15.25 24.73 24.48
N ARG A 241 13.94 24.97 24.44
CA ARG A 241 13.15 25.01 23.21
C ARG A 241 13.71 25.98 22.15
N SER A 242 14.27 27.11 22.58
CA SER A 242 14.87 28.13 21.69
C SER A 242 16.15 27.64 21.01
N GLU A 243 16.85 26.69 21.61
CA GLU A 243 18.14 26.15 21.14
C GLU A 243 17.97 24.84 20.36
N ASN A 244 16.75 24.28 20.32
CA ASN A 244 16.41 23.04 19.62
C ASN A 244 15.28 23.17 18.56
N PRO A 245 15.25 24.20 17.71
CA PRO A 245 14.15 24.35 16.75
C PRO A 245 14.24 23.39 15.56
N GLY A 246 15.38 22.73 15.33
CA GLY A 246 15.64 21.93 14.13
C GLY A 246 14.65 20.78 13.89
N TRP A 247 14.22 20.08 14.94
CA TRP A 247 13.23 19.00 14.79
C TRP A 247 11.84 19.54 14.43
N ARG A 248 11.49 20.76 14.87
CA ARG A 248 10.24 21.43 14.51
C ARG A 248 10.26 21.89 13.06
N TYR A 249 11.37 22.51 12.63
CA TYR A 249 11.56 22.90 11.23
C TYR A 249 11.50 21.70 10.29
N THR A 250 12.06 20.57 10.72
CA THR A 250 11.91 19.28 10.02
C THR A 250 10.44 18.93 9.85
N PHE A 251 9.66 18.87 10.94
CA PHE A 251 8.24 18.49 10.86
C PHE A 251 7.37 19.48 10.09
N TYR A 252 7.59 20.79 10.24
CA TYR A 252 6.89 21.79 9.43
C TYR A 252 7.15 21.61 7.94
N THR A 253 8.40 21.35 7.56
CA THR A 253 8.79 21.16 6.16
C THR A 253 8.21 19.85 5.61
N LEU A 254 8.29 18.75 6.36
CA LEU A 254 7.71 17.46 5.95
C LEU A 254 6.19 17.56 5.80
N GLY A 255 5.51 18.18 6.76
CA GLY A 255 4.06 18.40 6.69
C GLY A 255 3.66 19.31 5.53
N ALA A 256 4.38 20.40 5.29
CA ALA A 256 4.13 21.29 4.16
C ALA A 256 4.34 20.58 2.82
N PHE A 257 5.41 19.79 2.70
CA PHE A 257 5.67 18.96 1.52
C PHE A 257 4.52 17.97 1.28
N THR A 258 4.07 17.25 2.32
CA THR A 258 2.91 16.35 2.23
C THR A 258 1.64 17.08 1.80
N PHE A 259 1.40 18.28 2.33
CA PHE A 259 0.23 19.07 1.96
C PHE A 259 0.28 19.53 0.49
N VAL A 260 1.48 19.85 -0.02
CA VAL A 260 1.68 20.11 -1.45
C VAL A 260 1.37 18.87 -2.29
N LEU A 261 1.82 17.68 -1.88
CA LEU A 261 1.48 16.43 -2.57
C LEU A 261 -0.03 16.14 -2.57
N PHE A 262 -0.72 16.47 -1.47
CA PHE A 262 -2.19 16.42 -1.41
C PHE A 262 -2.83 17.34 -2.47
N ILE A 263 -2.36 18.60 -2.57
CA ILE A 263 -2.85 19.54 -3.59
C ILE A 263 -2.60 18.98 -4.99
N PHE A 264 -1.42 18.40 -5.27
CA PHE A 264 -1.13 17.79 -6.57
C PHE A 264 -2.05 16.62 -6.90
N ARG A 265 -2.25 15.70 -5.95
CA ARG A 265 -3.13 14.52 -6.09
C ARG A 265 -4.56 14.90 -6.43
N PHE A 266 -4.99 16.07 -5.97
CA PHE A 266 -6.33 16.58 -6.17
C PHE A 266 -6.47 17.51 -7.40
N ALA A 267 -5.53 18.43 -7.61
CA ALA A 267 -5.61 19.46 -8.64
C ALA A 267 -5.17 18.99 -10.03
N VAL A 268 -4.27 18.00 -10.10
CA VAL A 268 -3.66 17.57 -11.37
C VAL A 268 -4.35 16.34 -11.97
N PHE A 269 -5.13 15.59 -11.18
CA PHE A 269 -5.70 14.32 -11.64
C PHE A 269 -7.08 14.02 -11.05
N SER A 270 -8.10 13.98 -11.92
CA SER A 270 -9.41 13.45 -11.56
C SER A 270 -9.39 11.93 -11.64
N LEU A 271 -9.25 11.26 -10.51
CA LEU A 271 -9.29 9.81 -10.40
C LEU A 271 -10.75 9.30 -10.52
N PRO A 272 -11.10 8.51 -11.55
CA PRO A 272 -12.37 7.78 -11.57
C PRO A 272 -12.35 6.65 -10.53
N GLU A 273 -13.53 6.22 -10.09
CA GLU A 273 -13.65 5.05 -9.22
C GLU A 273 -13.24 3.77 -9.97
N SER A 274 -12.79 2.74 -9.26
CA SER A 274 -12.36 1.49 -9.88
C SER A 274 -13.48 0.77 -10.65
N PRO A 275 -13.25 0.32 -11.90
CA PRO A 275 -14.18 -0.51 -12.66
C PRO A 275 -14.54 -1.81 -11.92
N LYS A 276 -13.57 -2.46 -11.28
CA LYS A 276 -13.80 -3.72 -10.54
C LYS A 276 -14.65 -3.48 -9.30
N PHE A 277 -14.39 -2.38 -8.59
CA PHE A 277 -15.22 -1.96 -7.46
C PHE A 277 -16.66 -1.67 -7.90
N LEU A 278 -16.85 -0.96 -9.03
CA LEU A 278 -18.18 -0.64 -9.55
C LEU A 278 -18.96 -1.91 -9.91
N VAL A 279 -18.33 -2.87 -10.60
CA VAL A 279 -18.96 -4.18 -10.90
C VAL A 279 -19.28 -4.95 -9.62
N ALA A 280 -18.40 -4.93 -8.61
CA ALA A 280 -18.68 -5.57 -7.32
C ALA A 280 -19.90 -4.97 -6.59
N LYS A 281 -20.20 -3.68 -6.81
CA LYS A 281 -21.39 -2.99 -6.30
C LYS A 281 -22.61 -3.07 -7.24
N GLY A 282 -22.51 -3.79 -8.37
CA GLY A 282 -23.57 -3.90 -9.37
C GLY A 282 -23.75 -2.65 -10.25
N ARG A 283 -22.80 -1.72 -10.25
CA ARG A 283 -22.81 -0.46 -11.01
C ARG A 283 -22.11 -0.63 -12.35
N ASP A 284 -22.57 -1.59 -13.14
CA ASP A 284 -21.90 -2.01 -14.40
C ASP A 284 -21.83 -0.88 -15.45
N ALA A 285 -22.86 -0.04 -15.54
CA ALA A 285 -22.91 1.08 -16.49
C ALA A 285 -21.77 2.09 -16.25
N GLU A 286 -21.52 2.39 -14.97
CA GLU A 286 -20.43 3.27 -14.58
C GLU A 286 -19.06 2.62 -14.81
N ALA A 287 -18.95 1.31 -14.63
CA ALA A 287 -17.71 0.59 -14.93
C ALA A 287 -17.32 0.71 -16.41
N VAL A 288 -18.30 0.58 -17.33
CA VAL A 288 -18.03 0.78 -18.77
C VAL A 288 -17.68 2.24 -19.08
N ALA A 289 -18.40 3.19 -18.51
CA ALA A 289 -18.11 4.62 -18.68
C ALA A 289 -16.68 4.97 -18.21
N VAL A 290 -16.23 4.43 -17.08
CA VAL A 290 -14.85 4.61 -16.59
C VAL A 290 -13.84 4.01 -17.55
N MET A 291 -14.07 2.80 -18.07
CA MET A 291 -13.16 2.16 -19.03
C MET A 291 -13.02 2.98 -20.31
N ARG A 292 -14.13 3.54 -20.83
CA ARG A 292 -14.13 4.44 -21.99
C ARG A 292 -13.38 5.74 -21.71
N GLU A 293 -13.55 6.34 -20.53
CA GLU A 293 -12.81 7.54 -20.13
C GLU A 293 -11.30 7.29 -20.03
N ILE A 294 -10.88 6.13 -19.51
CA ILE A 294 -9.46 5.76 -19.43
C ILE A 294 -8.88 5.57 -20.83
N ALA A 295 -9.59 4.88 -21.71
CA ALA A 295 -9.20 4.74 -23.12
C ALA A 295 -9.00 6.12 -23.75
N ARG A 296 -9.98 7.03 -23.57
CA ARG A 296 -9.92 8.40 -24.10
C ARG A 296 -8.71 9.19 -23.58
N ARG A 297 -8.42 9.11 -22.27
CA ARG A 297 -7.22 9.75 -21.67
C ARG A 297 -5.91 9.18 -22.19
N ASN A 298 -5.92 7.93 -22.62
CA ASN A 298 -4.80 7.27 -23.27
C ASN A 298 -4.73 7.51 -24.78
N GLY A 299 -5.66 8.30 -25.35
CA GLY A 299 -5.73 8.58 -26.78
C GLY A 299 -6.27 7.42 -27.60
N LYS A 300 -7.08 6.54 -26.99
CA LYS A 300 -7.74 5.42 -27.63
C LYS A 300 -9.26 5.56 -27.53
N GLU A 301 -9.98 4.93 -28.45
CA GLU A 301 -11.44 4.87 -28.41
C GLU A 301 -11.89 3.42 -28.29
N LEU A 302 -12.78 3.16 -27.33
CA LEU A 302 -13.43 1.86 -27.16
C LEU A 302 -14.77 1.89 -27.87
N THR A 303 -14.98 0.94 -28.76
CA THR A 303 -16.25 0.75 -29.46
C THR A 303 -17.19 -0.12 -28.64
N SER A 304 -18.51 0.01 -28.85
CA SER A 304 -19.52 -0.83 -28.20
C SER A 304 -19.34 -2.33 -28.47
N LYS A 305 -18.65 -2.69 -29.56
CA LYS A 305 -18.28 -4.08 -29.86
C LYS A 305 -17.20 -4.64 -28.92
N GLN A 306 -16.35 -3.77 -28.39
CA GLN A 306 -15.27 -4.16 -27.48
C GLN A 306 -15.72 -4.17 -26.02
N LEU A 307 -16.62 -3.25 -25.65
CA LEU A 307 -17.19 -3.19 -24.31
C LEU A 307 -18.54 -2.44 -24.32
N SER A 308 -19.59 -3.10 -23.84
CA SER A 308 -20.93 -2.54 -23.66
C SER A 308 -21.54 -3.01 -22.33
N LEU A 309 -22.52 -2.24 -21.84
CA LEU A 309 -23.32 -2.64 -20.68
C LEU A 309 -24.10 -3.94 -20.93
N SER A 310 -24.60 -4.14 -22.15
CA SER A 310 -25.32 -5.35 -22.54
C SER A 310 -24.44 -6.59 -22.47
N MET A 311 -23.17 -6.49 -22.90
CA MET A 311 -22.20 -7.57 -22.76
C MET A 311 -21.98 -7.95 -21.30
N LEU A 312 -21.78 -6.97 -20.41
CA LEU A 312 -21.55 -7.25 -18.98
C LEU A 312 -22.78 -7.90 -18.34
N ARG A 313 -23.99 -7.36 -18.56
CA ARG A 313 -25.22 -7.93 -17.99
C ARG A 313 -25.55 -9.31 -18.54
N GLY A 314 -25.28 -9.56 -19.82
CA GLY A 314 -25.42 -10.88 -20.44
C GLY A 314 -24.53 -11.94 -19.79
N LEU A 315 -23.31 -11.59 -19.35
CA LEU A 315 -22.41 -12.52 -18.64
C LEU A 315 -22.94 -12.95 -17.26
N SER A 316 -23.78 -12.12 -16.62
CA SER A 316 -24.52 -12.47 -15.40
C SER A 316 -25.79 -13.29 -15.64
N GLY A 317 -26.17 -13.53 -16.91
CA GLY A 317 -27.42 -14.20 -17.26
C GLY A 317 -28.67 -13.33 -17.10
N GLU A 318 -28.50 -12.01 -17.03
CA GLU A 318 -29.61 -11.06 -17.00
C GLU A 318 -30.17 -10.85 -18.41
N THR A 319 -31.49 -10.76 -18.55
CA THR A 319 -32.13 -10.35 -19.80
C THR A 319 -31.90 -8.87 -20.03
N VAL A 320 -31.31 -8.50 -21.15
CA VAL A 320 -30.93 -7.12 -21.44
C VAL A 320 -31.80 -6.54 -22.55
N ASP A 321 -32.46 -5.42 -22.28
CA ASP A 321 -32.96 -4.52 -23.31
C ASP A 321 -31.81 -3.60 -23.76
N GLU A 322 -31.44 -3.66 -25.04
CA GLU A 322 -30.32 -2.89 -25.58
C GLU A 322 -30.56 -1.38 -25.50
N ALA A 323 -31.81 -0.91 -25.69
CA ALA A 323 -32.13 0.51 -25.63
C ALA A 323 -32.01 1.05 -24.20
N GLU A 324 -32.48 0.29 -23.21
CA GLU A 324 -32.33 0.64 -21.80
C GLU A 324 -30.86 0.62 -21.35
N ALA A 325 -30.06 -0.29 -21.93
CA ALA A 325 -28.64 -0.38 -21.64
C ALA A 325 -27.87 0.84 -22.17
N ASP A 326 -28.18 1.28 -23.39
CA ASP A 326 -27.55 2.45 -24.01
C ASP A 326 -27.91 3.74 -23.26
N GLU A 327 -29.17 3.93 -22.85
CA GLU A 327 -29.59 5.11 -22.07
C GLU A 327 -28.87 5.18 -20.71
N LYS A 328 -28.76 4.05 -20.00
CA LYS A 328 -28.04 3.97 -18.72
C LYS A 328 -26.54 4.23 -18.89
N GLU A 329 -25.97 3.80 -20.01
CA GLU A 329 -24.55 4.02 -20.31
C GLU A 329 -24.27 5.50 -20.62
N GLU A 330 -25.14 6.18 -21.37
CA GLU A 330 -25.02 7.61 -21.65
C GLU A 330 -25.17 8.46 -20.38
N ALA A 331 -26.15 8.13 -19.52
CA ALA A 331 -26.32 8.77 -18.23
C ALA A 331 -25.09 8.59 -17.31
N ALA A 332 -24.51 7.38 -17.29
CA ALA A 332 -23.29 7.10 -16.54
C ALA A 332 -22.08 7.85 -17.11
N ALA A 333 -21.95 7.94 -18.43
CA ALA A 333 -20.88 8.70 -19.09
C ALA A 333 -20.95 10.19 -18.76
N ALA A 334 -22.15 10.79 -18.76
CA ALA A 334 -22.35 12.18 -18.35
C ALA A 334 -21.92 12.42 -16.89
N HIS A 335 -22.25 11.48 -15.98
CA HIS A 335 -21.85 11.57 -14.58
C HIS A 335 -20.32 11.46 -14.39
N VAL A 336 -19.63 10.61 -15.16
CA VAL A 336 -18.15 10.47 -15.11
C VAL A 336 -17.44 11.68 -15.75
N ALA A 337 -17.98 12.21 -16.85
CA ALA A 337 -17.42 13.33 -17.60
C ALA A 337 -17.47 14.68 -16.84
N HIS A 338 -18.44 14.88 -15.95
CA HIS A 338 -18.65 16.14 -15.23
C HIS A 338 -17.64 16.46 -14.11
N SER A 339 -16.54 15.71 -13.97
CA SER A 339 -15.49 16.03 -12.99
C SER A 339 -14.55 17.15 -13.49
N SER A 340 -15.05 18.39 -13.58
CA SER A 340 -14.27 19.54 -14.02
C SER A 340 -13.21 19.98 -12.98
N PRO A 341 -12.14 20.69 -13.40
CA PRO A 341 -11.16 21.28 -12.48
C PRO A 341 -11.79 22.29 -11.49
N LEU A 342 -12.87 22.97 -11.88
CA LEU A 342 -13.60 23.93 -11.04
C LEU A 342 -14.46 23.25 -9.98
N ASP A 343 -15.10 22.13 -10.31
CA ASP A 343 -15.81 21.28 -9.33
C ASP A 343 -14.84 20.62 -8.36
N SER A 344 -13.63 20.32 -8.85
CA SER A 344 -12.53 19.89 -8.02
C SER A 344 -12.17 21.01 -7.02
N ILE A 345 -11.94 22.26 -7.42
CA ILE A 345 -11.63 23.36 -6.47
C ILE A 345 -12.75 23.58 -5.43
N LYS A 346 -14.03 23.53 -5.83
CA LYS A 346 -15.16 23.56 -4.88
C LYS A 346 -15.07 22.41 -3.88
N ASN A 347 -14.73 21.21 -4.34
CA ASN A 347 -14.52 20.05 -3.50
C ASN A 347 -13.27 20.18 -2.58
N ILE A 348 -12.25 21.00 -2.89
CA ILE A 348 -11.14 21.31 -1.96
C ILE A 348 -11.63 22.17 -0.80
N VAL A 349 -12.30 23.28 -1.11
CA VAL A 349 -12.77 24.22 -0.10
C VAL A 349 -13.84 23.58 0.77
N LEU A 350 -14.67 22.73 0.17
CA LEU A 350 -15.70 21.97 0.86
C LEU A 350 -15.20 20.64 1.43
N ALA A 351 -14.00 20.14 1.08
CA ALA A 351 -13.49 18.84 1.56
C ALA A 351 -13.51 18.74 3.09
N PRO A 352 -13.01 19.73 3.86
CA PRO A 352 -13.10 19.67 5.31
C PRO A 352 -14.54 19.57 5.80
N ILE A 353 -15.47 20.30 5.16
CA ILE A 353 -16.89 20.34 5.52
C ILE A 353 -17.62 19.06 5.10
N SER A 354 -17.31 18.49 3.94
CA SER A 354 -17.88 17.24 3.44
C SER A 354 -17.33 16.03 4.18
N ILE A 355 -16.06 16.07 4.60
CA ILE A 355 -15.47 15.09 5.52
C ILE A 355 -16.19 15.17 6.87
N VAL A 356 -16.33 16.36 7.47
CA VAL A 356 -17.04 16.52 8.76
C VAL A 356 -18.52 16.13 8.65
N LYS A 357 -19.20 16.48 7.56
CA LYS A 357 -20.58 16.03 7.29
C LYS A 357 -20.65 14.53 7.04
N GLY A 358 -19.67 13.94 6.36
CA GLY A 358 -19.56 12.50 6.13
C GLY A 358 -19.34 11.74 7.44
N PHE A 359 -18.47 12.23 8.32
CA PHE A 359 -18.32 11.74 9.69
C PHE A 359 -19.57 11.95 10.54
N GLY A 360 -20.30 13.06 10.34
CA GLY A 360 -21.58 13.33 11.02
C GLY A 360 -22.76 12.49 10.49
N GLN A 361 -22.71 12.05 9.23
CA GLN A 361 -23.69 11.15 8.61
C GLN A 361 -23.34 9.67 8.83
N MET A 362 -22.09 9.34 9.16
CA MET A 362 -21.67 8.02 9.63
C MET A 362 -22.29 7.71 11.01
N ARG A 363 -23.52 7.21 11.01
CA ARG A 363 -24.10 6.57 12.20
C ARG A 363 -23.27 5.32 12.54
N LEU A 364 -22.92 5.16 13.81
CA LEU A 364 -22.34 3.94 14.41
C LEU A 364 -23.12 2.65 14.07
N SER A 365 -24.39 2.76 13.63
CA SER A 365 -25.18 1.63 13.11
C SER A 365 -24.66 1.04 11.79
N HIS A 366 -23.83 1.76 11.02
CA HIS A 366 -23.12 1.24 9.85
C HIS A 366 -21.81 0.52 10.22
N PHE A 367 -21.30 0.73 11.44
CA PHE A 367 -20.20 -0.04 12.04
C PHE A 367 -20.73 -1.35 12.65
N LYS A 368 -21.50 -2.13 11.88
CA LYS A 368 -21.62 -3.55 12.18
C LYS A 368 -20.37 -4.20 11.60
N PRO A 369 -19.60 -4.99 12.37
CA PRO A 369 -18.52 -5.78 11.80
C PRO A 369 -19.15 -6.82 10.88
N ASP A 370 -19.36 -6.45 9.62
CA ASP A 370 -19.87 -7.32 8.60
C ASP A 370 -18.73 -8.23 8.16
N MET A 371 -18.73 -9.46 8.68
CA MET A 371 -17.72 -10.48 8.36
C MET A 371 -17.87 -11.01 6.92
N SER A 372 -18.82 -10.49 6.16
CA SER A 372 -19.04 -10.79 4.73
C SER A 372 -17.78 -10.58 3.88
N HIS A 373 -16.89 -9.67 4.26
CA HIS A 373 -15.62 -9.44 3.54
C HIS A 373 -14.44 -10.26 4.08
N VAL A 374 -14.53 -10.83 5.28
CA VAL A 374 -13.44 -11.59 5.90
C VAL A 374 -13.56 -13.08 5.62
N TYR A 375 -14.77 -13.64 5.74
CA TYR A 375 -15.01 -15.07 5.52
C TYR A 375 -14.56 -15.58 4.13
N PRO A 376 -14.81 -14.84 3.02
CA PRO A 376 -14.35 -15.26 1.69
C PRO A 376 -12.83 -15.43 1.57
N LEU A 377 -12.03 -14.69 2.36
CA LEU A 377 -10.57 -14.81 2.37
C LEU A 377 -10.09 -16.19 2.88
N PHE A 378 -10.98 -16.99 3.46
CA PHE A 378 -10.73 -18.33 3.98
C PHE A 378 -11.58 -19.42 3.30
N ALA A 379 -12.29 -19.10 2.22
CA ALA A 379 -13.24 -20.02 1.57
C ALA A 379 -12.57 -21.29 0.98
N GLY A 380 -11.33 -21.19 0.50
CA GLY A 380 -10.57 -22.31 -0.05
C GLY A 380 -9.36 -22.69 0.81
N ARG A 381 -8.98 -23.98 0.87
CA ARG A 381 -7.81 -24.45 1.64
C ARG A 381 -6.50 -23.75 1.25
N LYS A 382 -6.26 -23.58 -0.06
CA LYS A 382 -5.05 -22.90 -0.58
C LYS A 382 -5.09 -21.40 -0.27
N LEU A 383 -6.24 -20.76 -0.47
CA LEU A 383 -6.42 -19.33 -0.18
C LEU A 383 -6.28 -19.06 1.33
N ALA A 384 -6.94 -19.85 2.18
CA ALA A 384 -6.86 -19.73 3.64
C ALA A 384 -5.43 -19.88 4.16
N TRP A 385 -4.65 -20.83 3.64
CA TRP A 385 -3.23 -20.96 3.96
C TRP A 385 -2.46 -19.72 3.55
N ASN A 386 -2.64 -19.26 2.30
CA ASN A 386 -1.96 -18.08 1.79
C ASN A 386 -2.29 -16.82 2.61
N THR A 387 -3.57 -16.55 2.87
CA THR A 387 -4.07 -15.47 3.72
C THR A 387 -3.44 -15.53 5.11
N SER A 388 -3.41 -16.71 5.74
CA SER A 388 -2.85 -16.90 7.09
C SER A 388 -1.36 -16.60 7.14
N ILE A 389 -0.60 -17.08 6.14
CA ILE A 389 0.83 -16.82 6.04
C ILE A 389 1.11 -15.34 5.74
N VAL A 390 0.35 -14.70 4.84
CA VAL A 390 0.48 -13.26 4.55
C VAL A 390 0.25 -12.44 5.83
N PHE A 391 -0.81 -12.72 6.58
CA PHE A 391 -1.10 -12.06 7.85
C PHE A 391 0.00 -12.28 8.90
N LEU A 392 0.51 -13.50 9.00
CA LEU A 392 1.64 -13.82 9.87
C LEU A 392 2.91 -13.06 9.47
N LEU A 393 3.23 -13.00 8.17
CA LEU A 393 4.39 -12.29 7.66
C LEU A 393 4.30 -10.79 7.94
N TRP A 394 3.14 -10.17 7.72
CA TRP A 394 2.89 -8.77 8.07
C TRP A 394 3.05 -8.52 9.57
N GLY A 395 2.62 -9.46 10.42
CA GLY A 395 2.84 -9.41 11.85
C GLY A 395 4.33 -9.51 12.24
N ILE A 396 5.06 -10.51 11.71
CA ILE A 396 6.48 -10.70 12.03
C ILE A 396 7.31 -9.51 11.54
N ILE A 397 7.12 -9.09 10.30
CA ILE A 397 7.85 -7.96 9.69
C ILE A 397 7.46 -6.64 10.36
N GLY A 398 6.18 -6.49 10.74
CA GLY A 398 5.69 -5.37 11.52
C GLY A 398 6.42 -5.18 12.83
N LEU A 399 6.82 -6.27 13.48
CA LEU A 399 7.67 -6.21 14.67
C LEU A 399 9.16 -6.03 14.33
N ALA A 400 9.68 -6.81 13.39
CA ALA A 400 11.11 -6.87 13.08
C ALA A 400 11.67 -5.55 12.53
N TYR A 401 10.91 -4.89 11.65
CA TYR A 401 11.39 -3.68 10.98
C TYR A 401 11.53 -2.47 11.91
N PRO A 402 10.52 -2.11 12.74
CA PRO A 402 10.66 -1.02 13.69
C PRO A 402 11.66 -1.32 14.81
N LEU A 403 11.83 -2.59 15.22
CA LEU A 403 12.86 -2.98 16.18
C LEU A 403 14.28 -2.59 15.74
N PHE A 404 14.51 -2.47 14.43
CA PHE A 404 15.76 -1.98 13.87
C PHE A 404 15.69 -0.51 13.43
N ASN A 405 14.77 -0.16 12.53
CA ASN A 405 14.78 1.16 11.86
C ASN A 405 14.35 2.31 12.77
N ALA A 406 13.40 2.09 13.69
CA ALA A 406 12.97 3.16 14.60
C ALA A 406 14.08 3.59 15.57
N PHE A 407 15.08 2.73 15.77
CA PHE A 407 16.21 2.95 16.67
C PHE A 407 17.52 3.20 15.95
N LEU A 408 17.55 3.09 14.62
CA LEU A 408 18.75 3.35 13.83
C LEU A 408 19.36 4.75 14.10
N PRO A 409 18.58 5.84 14.18
CA PRO A 409 19.14 7.15 14.55
C PRO A 409 19.80 7.18 15.93
N LEU A 410 19.23 6.45 16.90
CA LEU A 410 19.79 6.33 18.25
C LEU A 410 21.08 5.50 18.25
N LEU A 411 21.13 4.41 17.48
CA LEU A 411 22.34 3.61 17.28
C LEU A 411 23.46 4.45 16.66
N LEU A 412 23.18 5.16 15.56
CA LEU A 412 24.15 6.02 14.87
C LEU A 412 24.60 7.20 15.75
N SER A 413 23.70 7.75 16.57
CA SER A 413 24.05 8.78 17.55
C SER A 413 24.91 8.25 18.70
N SER A 414 24.79 6.97 19.05
CA SER A 414 25.67 6.36 20.06
C SER A 414 27.07 6.03 19.55
N GLN A 415 27.21 5.88 18.23
CA GLN A 415 28.49 5.58 17.57
C GLN A 415 29.26 6.85 17.17
N SER A 416 28.57 7.96 16.95
CA SER A 416 29.18 9.21 16.47
C SER A 416 29.13 10.31 17.52
N SER A 417 30.24 11.06 17.64
CA SER A 417 30.34 12.19 18.56
C SER A 417 29.69 13.48 18.03
N SER A 418 29.28 13.52 16.77
CA SER A 418 28.73 14.72 16.13
C SER A 418 27.35 14.49 15.55
N THR A 419 26.41 15.38 15.89
CA THR A 419 25.05 15.39 15.33
C THR A 419 25.09 15.42 13.78
N TYR A 420 26.01 16.18 13.18
CA TYR A 420 26.15 16.26 11.72
C TYR A 420 26.46 14.89 11.09
N THR A 421 27.40 14.15 11.66
CA THR A 421 27.83 12.85 11.14
C THR A 421 26.70 11.82 11.24
N THR A 422 25.92 11.83 12.33
CA THR A 422 24.75 10.94 12.49
C THR A 422 23.73 11.13 11.36
N TYR A 423 23.29 12.36 11.11
CA TYR A 423 22.27 12.61 10.08
C TYR A 423 22.83 12.48 8.65
N ARG A 424 24.10 12.82 8.42
CA ARG A 424 24.81 12.52 7.16
C ARG A 424 24.83 11.02 6.87
N ASN A 425 25.26 10.20 7.83
CA ASN A 425 25.33 8.75 7.67
C ASN A 425 23.93 8.16 7.42
N TYR A 426 22.90 8.67 8.09
CA TYR A 426 21.52 8.28 7.86
C TYR A 426 21.03 8.64 6.44
N ALA A 427 21.41 9.81 5.91
CA ALA A 427 21.12 10.18 4.53
C ALA A 427 21.83 9.26 3.51
N ILE A 428 23.09 8.90 3.75
CA ILE A 428 23.84 7.94 2.92
C ILE A 428 23.12 6.59 2.86
N ILE A 429 22.72 6.05 4.02
CA ILE A 429 21.96 4.79 4.11
C ILE A 429 20.67 4.87 3.29
N SER A 430 19.97 6.00 3.34
CA SER A 430 18.72 6.22 2.63
C SER A 430 18.88 6.23 1.11
N VAL A 431 19.97 6.82 0.59
CA VAL A 431 20.33 6.75 -0.84
C VAL A 431 20.54 5.30 -1.28
N CYS A 432 21.23 4.50 -0.47
CA CYS A 432 21.48 3.09 -0.78
C CYS A 432 20.22 2.21 -0.79
N GLY A 433 19.10 2.68 -0.21
CA GLY A 433 17.82 1.99 -0.30
C GLY A 433 17.20 1.98 -1.71
N ILE A 434 17.41 3.05 -2.49
CA ILE A 434 16.76 3.25 -3.80
C ILE A 434 17.10 2.13 -4.81
N PRO A 435 18.38 1.75 -5.00
CA PRO A 435 18.73 0.61 -5.86
C PRO A 435 18.02 -0.69 -5.48
N GLY A 436 17.73 -0.90 -4.19
CA GLY A 436 17.02 -2.09 -3.71
C GLY A 436 15.61 -2.20 -4.28
N SER A 437 14.85 -1.10 -4.34
CA SER A 437 13.50 -1.08 -4.92
C SER A 437 13.49 -1.34 -6.43
N ILE A 438 14.48 -0.81 -7.15
CA ILE A 438 14.65 -1.06 -8.60
C ILE A 438 15.01 -2.54 -8.83
N LEU A 439 15.94 -3.07 -8.03
CA LEU A 439 16.33 -4.47 -8.09
C LEU A 439 15.16 -5.39 -7.77
N ALA A 440 14.27 -5.01 -6.84
CA ALA A 440 13.04 -5.72 -6.53
C ALA A 440 12.15 -5.88 -7.76
N ALA A 441 11.89 -4.77 -8.47
CA ALA A 441 11.07 -4.77 -9.68
C ALA A 441 11.68 -5.64 -10.81
N TRP A 442 13.01 -5.71 -10.89
CA TRP A 442 13.69 -6.61 -11.82
C TRP A 442 13.63 -8.08 -11.39
N MET A 443 13.81 -8.37 -10.09
CA MET A 443 13.85 -9.73 -9.55
C MET A 443 12.49 -10.45 -9.68
N VAL A 444 11.38 -9.73 -9.55
CA VAL A 444 10.03 -10.33 -9.63
C VAL A 444 9.68 -10.85 -11.03
N ASP A 445 10.35 -10.35 -12.06
CA ASP A 445 10.17 -10.79 -13.44
C ASP A 445 11.08 -11.97 -13.82
N LEU A 446 12.00 -12.39 -12.93
CA LEU A 446 12.89 -13.51 -13.20
C LEU A 446 12.10 -14.84 -13.21
N PRO A 447 12.27 -15.69 -14.26
CA PRO A 447 11.43 -16.88 -14.49
C PRO A 447 11.58 -17.99 -13.44
N ARG A 448 12.60 -17.93 -12.57
CA ARG A 448 12.84 -18.92 -11.49
C ARG A 448 12.62 -18.38 -10.09
N SER A 449 12.71 -17.07 -9.91
CA SER A 449 12.58 -16.45 -8.58
C SER A 449 11.12 -16.08 -8.31
N GLY A 450 10.40 -15.59 -9.33
CA GLY A 450 9.04 -15.06 -9.16
C GLY A 450 8.97 -14.01 -8.05
N ARG A 451 7.76 -13.73 -7.56
CA ARG A 451 7.59 -12.82 -6.42
C ARG A 451 7.96 -13.48 -5.11
N ARG A 452 7.63 -14.76 -4.96
CA ARG A 452 7.92 -15.49 -3.71
C ARG A 452 9.42 -15.58 -3.42
N GLY A 453 10.22 -15.94 -4.42
CA GLY A 453 11.67 -16.08 -4.28
C GLY A 453 12.36 -14.74 -4.07
N ALA A 454 11.97 -13.70 -4.80
CA ALA A 454 12.55 -12.37 -4.64
C ALA A 454 12.33 -11.82 -3.23
N MET A 455 11.11 -11.99 -2.69
CA MET A 455 10.76 -11.61 -1.33
C MET A 455 11.56 -12.39 -0.28
N ALA A 456 11.65 -13.72 -0.41
CA ALA A 456 12.38 -14.58 0.52
C ALA A 456 13.88 -14.26 0.54
N ILE A 457 14.50 -14.04 -0.62
CA ILE A 457 15.92 -13.68 -0.75
C ILE A 457 16.21 -12.33 -0.06
N GLY A 458 15.41 -11.29 -0.35
CA GLY A 458 15.58 -9.97 0.28
C GLY A 458 15.44 -10.02 1.80
N THR A 459 14.48 -10.81 2.29
CA THR A 459 14.21 -10.98 3.72
C THR A 459 15.32 -11.74 4.44
N LEU A 460 15.81 -12.83 3.84
CA LEU A 460 16.92 -13.60 4.39
C LEU A 460 18.21 -12.78 4.43
N ALA A 461 18.52 -12.07 3.33
CA ALA A 461 19.67 -11.17 3.27
C ALA A 461 19.60 -10.11 4.36
N THR A 462 18.43 -9.50 4.59
CA THR A 462 18.19 -8.55 5.68
C THR A 462 18.54 -9.16 7.04
N GLY A 463 18.00 -10.34 7.36
CA GLY A 463 18.28 -11.01 8.64
C GLY A 463 19.77 -11.32 8.85
N LEU A 464 20.45 -11.85 7.83
CA LEU A 464 21.88 -12.18 7.89
C LEU A 464 22.76 -10.94 8.03
N LEU A 465 22.44 -9.86 7.30
CA LEU A 465 23.17 -8.59 7.40
C LEU A 465 22.99 -7.95 8.78
N LEU A 466 21.81 -8.04 9.40
CA LEU A 466 21.60 -7.56 10.76
C LEU A 466 22.40 -8.37 11.80
N PHE A 467 22.54 -9.69 11.64
CA PHE A 467 23.49 -10.46 12.47
C PHE A 467 24.92 -9.97 12.28
N GLY A 468 25.35 -9.72 11.04
CA GLY A 468 26.64 -9.12 10.74
C GLY A 468 26.83 -7.75 11.40
N LEU A 469 25.79 -6.91 11.39
CA LEU A 469 25.80 -5.59 12.00
C LEU A 469 26.14 -5.64 13.49
N THR A 470 25.62 -6.64 14.22
CA THR A 470 25.92 -6.78 15.66
C THR A 470 27.40 -7.03 15.96
N GLN A 471 28.15 -7.61 15.03
CA GLN A 471 29.58 -7.90 15.20
C GLN A 471 30.45 -6.67 14.89
N VAL A 472 30.01 -5.83 13.95
CA VAL A 472 30.77 -4.66 13.50
C VAL A 472 30.24 -3.34 14.08
N ALA A 473 29.27 -3.37 14.99
CA ALA A 473 28.62 -2.18 15.55
C ALA A 473 29.57 -1.19 16.24
N LYS A 474 30.77 -1.62 16.64
CA LYS A 474 31.79 -0.75 17.25
C LYS A 474 32.69 -0.05 16.21
N ASN A 475 32.67 -0.50 14.96
CA ASN A 475 33.44 0.09 13.86
C ASN A 475 32.50 0.96 13.02
N GLU A 476 32.71 2.29 13.03
CA GLU A 476 31.83 3.25 12.33
C GLU A 476 31.72 2.94 10.82
N THR A 477 32.85 2.71 10.15
CA THR A 477 32.89 2.43 8.71
C THR A 477 32.24 1.09 8.38
N GLY A 478 32.53 0.05 9.16
CA GLY A 478 31.95 -1.28 8.98
C GLY A 478 30.44 -1.28 9.23
N SER A 479 29.98 -0.56 10.27
CA SER A 479 28.57 -0.40 10.59
C SER A 479 27.83 0.35 9.48
N LEU A 480 28.40 1.44 8.95
CA LEU A 480 27.80 2.19 7.84
C LEU A 480 27.65 1.31 6.59
N ALA A 481 28.70 0.57 6.21
CA ALA A 481 28.68 -0.29 5.03
C ALA A 481 27.58 -1.36 5.12
N ILE A 482 27.46 -2.06 6.26
CA ILE A 482 26.41 -3.07 6.45
C ILE A 482 25.03 -2.42 6.43
N ASN A 483 24.85 -1.26 7.07
CA ASN A 483 23.57 -0.54 7.04
C ASN A 483 23.15 -0.15 5.62
N CYS A 484 24.07 0.27 4.76
CA CYS A 484 23.78 0.60 3.36
C CYS A 484 23.30 -0.63 2.57
N ILE A 485 24.00 -1.76 2.70
CA ILE A 485 23.62 -3.00 2.02
C ILE A 485 22.27 -3.51 2.57
N ASN A 486 22.09 -3.41 3.89
CA ASN A 486 20.85 -3.80 4.56
C ASN A 486 19.67 -2.90 4.16
N ALA A 487 19.88 -1.62 3.87
CA ALA A 487 18.84 -0.74 3.34
C ALA A 487 18.38 -1.22 1.95
N SER A 488 19.29 -1.63 1.07
CA SER A 488 18.92 -2.20 -0.23
C SER A 488 18.14 -3.51 -0.06
N ALA A 489 18.62 -4.42 0.79
CA ALA A 489 17.97 -5.72 1.04
C ALA A 489 16.54 -5.58 1.61
N GLN A 490 16.34 -4.64 2.53
CA GLN A 490 15.02 -4.35 3.09
C GLN A 490 14.04 -3.78 2.05
N ASN A 491 14.51 -2.92 1.14
CA ASN A 491 13.68 -2.39 0.08
C ASN A 491 13.26 -3.47 -0.93
N ILE A 492 14.11 -4.49 -1.17
CA ILE A 492 13.71 -5.67 -1.94
C ILE A 492 12.56 -6.41 -1.25
N MET A 493 12.72 -6.75 0.03
CA MET A 493 11.68 -7.44 0.80
C MET A 493 10.36 -6.67 0.79
N TYR A 494 10.38 -5.39 1.20
CA TYR A 494 9.16 -4.61 1.30
C TYR A 494 8.51 -4.35 -0.04
N GLY A 495 9.31 -4.04 -1.07
CA GLY A 495 8.77 -3.76 -2.39
C GLY A 495 7.98 -4.92 -2.96
N VAL A 496 8.48 -6.15 -2.78
CA VAL A 496 7.78 -7.35 -3.24
C VAL A 496 6.62 -7.74 -2.33
N LEU A 497 6.74 -7.60 -1.00
CA LEU A 497 5.66 -7.93 -0.07
C LEU A 497 4.43 -7.02 -0.27
N TYR A 498 4.65 -5.72 -0.42
CA TYR A 498 3.55 -4.78 -0.64
C TYR A 498 2.85 -4.97 -1.99
N SER A 499 3.57 -5.40 -3.02
CA SER A 499 2.94 -5.68 -4.32
C SER A 499 2.27 -7.05 -4.35
N TYR A 500 2.81 -8.03 -3.62
CA TYR A 500 2.24 -9.39 -3.52
C TYR A 500 0.92 -9.44 -2.75
N THR A 501 0.79 -8.66 -1.67
CA THR A 501 -0.38 -8.69 -0.77
C THR A 501 -1.71 -8.41 -1.50
N PRO A 502 -1.90 -7.28 -2.22
CA PRO A 502 -3.13 -7.01 -2.96
C PRO A 502 -3.39 -8.01 -4.09
N GLU A 503 -2.33 -8.56 -4.68
CA GLU A 503 -2.42 -9.51 -5.78
C GLU A 503 -2.83 -10.92 -5.37
N CYS A 504 -2.86 -11.21 -4.06
CA CYS A 504 -3.29 -12.49 -3.52
C CYS A 504 -4.75 -12.48 -3.06
N PHE A 505 -5.40 -11.33 -3.11
CA PHE A 505 -6.76 -11.14 -2.63
C PHE A 505 -7.69 -10.73 -3.78
N PRO A 506 -8.91 -11.31 -3.81
CA PRO A 506 -9.90 -11.00 -4.82
C PRO A 506 -10.39 -9.56 -4.68
N ALA A 507 -10.58 -8.82 -5.78
CA ALA A 507 -10.94 -7.40 -5.77
C ALA A 507 -12.10 -6.99 -4.83
N PRO A 508 -13.20 -7.75 -4.66
CA PRO A 508 -14.29 -7.37 -3.75
C PRO A 508 -13.90 -7.36 -2.26
N HIS A 509 -12.85 -8.10 -1.89
CA HIS A 509 -12.41 -8.28 -0.50
C HIS A 509 -10.94 -7.88 -0.30
N ARG A 510 -10.28 -7.39 -1.36
CA ARG A 510 -8.86 -6.99 -1.39
C ARG A 510 -8.56 -5.91 -0.37
N GLY A 511 -9.36 -4.85 -0.32
CA GLY A 511 -9.17 -3.75 0.63
C GLY A 511 -9.22 -4.19 2.09
N THR A 512 -10.14 -5.12 2.41
CA THR A 512 -10.25 -5.74 3.73
C THR A 512 -9.05 -6.64 4.04
N GLY A 513 -8.61 -7.48 3.11
CA GLY A 513 -7.42 -8.32 3.26
C GLY A 513 -6.14 -7.50 3.51
N ASP A 514 -5.89 -6.52 2.65
CA ASP A 514 -4.76 -5.58 2.78
C ASP A 514 -4.87 -4.74 4.06
N GLY A 515 -6.08 -4.32 4.41
CA GLY A 515 -6.37 -3.57 5.64
C GLY A 515 -6.03 -4.35 6.89
N ILE A 516 -6.41 -5.62 6.97
CA ILE A 516 -6.08 -6.51 8.10
C ILE A 516 -4.57 -6.75 8.16
N ALA A 517 -3.94 -7.06 7.02
CA ALA A 517 -2.49 -7.20 6.92
C ALA A 517 -1.73 -5.95 7.44
N SER A 518 -2.11 -4.77 6.95
CA SER A 518 -1.56 -3.48 7.41
C SER A 518 -1.83 -3.25 8.90
N SER A 519 -3.01 -3.62 9.40
CA SER A 519 -3.35 -3.51 10.82
C SER A 519 -2.45 -4.37 11.69
N LEU A 520 -2.23 -5.63 11.29
CA LEU A 520 -1.33 -6.56 11.99
C LEU A 520 0.09 -6.01 12.02
N ASN A 521 0.58 -5.48 10.90
CA ASN A 521 1.89 -4.83 10.83
C ASN A 521 2.04 -3.71 11.88
N ARG A 522 1.00 -2.88 12.01
CA ARG A 522 1.02 -1.73 12.91
C ARG A 522 0.85 -2.15 14.38
N ILE A 523 -0.01 -3.13 14.66
CA ILE A 523 -0.20 -3.69 16.00
C ILE A 523 1.08 -4.36 16.50
N THR A 524 1.70 -5.23 15.72
CA THR A 524 2.95 -5.88 16.13
C THR A 524 4.12 -4.89 16.15
N GLY A 525 4.14 -3.92 15.25
CA GLY A 525 5.10 -2.82 15.29
C GLY A 525 4.98 -1.93 16.52
N SER A 526 3.79 -1.83 17.11
CA SER A 526 3.58 -1.14 18.40
C SER A 526 4.34 -1.80 19.54
N MET A 527 4.62 -3.09 19.43
CA MET A 527 5.34 -3.83 20.45
C MET A 527 6.84 -3.54 20.42
N ALA A 528 7.40 -3.06 19.29
CA ALA A 528 8.83 -2.77 19.17
C ALA A 528 9.31 -1.70 20.19
N PRO A 529 8.65 -0.53 20.33
CA PRO A 529 8.93 0.42 21.41
C PRO A 529 8.85 -0.17 22.82
N ILE A 530 7.86 -1.03 23.07
CA ILE A 530 7.63 -1.64 24.40
C ILE A 530 8.76 -2.62 24.72
N ILE A 531 9.10 -3.49 23.79
CA ILE A 531 10.24 -4.42 23.90
C ILE A 531 11.52 -3.61 24.12
N ALA A 532 11.70 -2.49 23.40
CA ALA A 532 12.86 -1.63 23.58
C ALA A 532 12.91 -0.91 24.95
N ILE A 533 11.78 -0.64 25.60
CA ILE A 533 11.76 -0.04 26.95
C ILE A 533 12.07 -1.09 28.02
N TYR A 534 11.47 -2.29 27.91
CA TYR A 534 11.45 -3.26 29.00
C TYR A 534 12.42 -4.42 28.84
N ALA A 535 12.72 -4.85 27.62
CA ALA A 535 13.65 -5.95 27.37
C ALA A 535 15.11 -5.49 27.25
N VAL A 536 15.33 -4.16 27.18
CA VAL A 536 16.62 -3.56 26.86
C VAL A 536 17.05 -2.69 28.04
N GLY A 537 18.01 -3.19 28.83
CA GLY A 537 18.84 -2.32 29.68
C GLY A 537 19.69 -1.37 28.82
N ASN A 538 20.83 -0.90 29.30
CA ASN A 538 21.70 0.05 28.58
C ASN A 538 22.33 -0.45 27.24
N SER A 539 21.83 -1.50 26.58
CA SER A 539 22.40 -2.10 25.36
C SER A 539 21.60 -1.79 24.09
N THR A 540 22.14 -0.94 23.21
CA THR A 540 21.51 -0.59 21.92
C THR A 540 21.51 -1.72 20.88
N ILE A 541 22.22 -2.83 21.12
CA ILE A 541 22.41 -3.93 20.16
C ILE A 541 21.32 -5.01 20.28
N PHE A 542 20.72 -5.20 21.45
CA PHE A 542 19.78 -6.29 21.70
C PHE A 542 18.54 -6.29 20.78
N PRO A 543 17.88 -5.13 20.51
CA PRO A 543 16.77 -5.07 19.54
C PRO A 543 17.16 -5.53 18.13
N VAL A 544 18.40 -5.25 17.72
CA VAL A 544 18.93 -5.62 16.40
C VAL A 544 19.03 -7.14 16.27
N TYR A 545 19.45 -7.83 17.35
CA TYR A 545 19.56 -9.29 17.36
C TYR A 545 18.18 -9.98 17.25
N ILE A 546 17.18 -9.46 17.97
CA ILE A 546 15.80 -9.96 17.88
C ILE A 546 15.25 -9.72 16.47
N ALA A 547 15.43 -8.52 15.91
CA ALA A 547 15.00 -8.20 14.56
C ALA A 547 15.62 -9.15 13.52
N ALA A 548 16.92 -9.42 13.62
CA ALA A 548 17.62 -10.35 12.73
C ALA A 548 17.00 -11.75 12.73
N GLY A 549 16.73 -12.32 13.91
CA GLY A 549 16.08 -13.62 14.04
C GLY A 549 14.67 -13.65 13.45
N LEU A 550 13.87 -12.60 13.69
CA LEU A 550 12.52 -12.49 13.13
C LEU A 550 12.53 -12.43 11.60
N PHE A 551 13.48 -11.73 10.98
CA PHE A 551 13.61 -11.70 9.52
C PHE A 551 13.98 -13.07 8.94
N VAL A 552 14.89 -13.81 9.58
CA VAL A 552 15.23 -15.17 9.14
C VAL A 552 13.99 -16.09 9.21
N VAL A 553 13.23 -16.01 10.31
CA VAL A 553 11.99 -16.79 10.46
C VAL A 553 10.95 -16.38 9.41
N ALA A 554 10.78 -15.09 9.14
CA ALA A 554 9.88 -14.60 8.09
C ALA A 554 10.28 -15.14 6.70
N ALA A 555 11.57 -15.18 6.38
CA ALA A 555 12.06 -15.72 5.11
C ALA A 555 11.70 -17.21 4.93
N LEU A 556 11.74 -18.00 6.01
CA LEU A 556 11.32 -19.40 5.98
C LEU A 556 9.81 -19.54 5.73
N PHE A 557 8.99 -18.71 6.35
CA PHE A 557 7.53 -18.70 6.11
C PHE A 557 7.18 -18.26 4.69
N MET A 558 7.91 -17.30 4.09
CA MET A 558 7.71 -16.87 2.71
C MET A 558 7.85 -18.02 1.71
N CYS A 559 8.76 -18.98 1.95
CA CYS A 559 8.91 -20.16 1.11
C CYS A 559 7.66 -21.07 1.10
N THR A 560 6.77 -20.94 2.10
CA THR A 560 5.54 -21.74 2.22
C THR A 560 4.32 -21.12 1.54
N LEU A 561 4.46 -19.90 0.97
CA LEU A 561 3.40 -19.25 0.20
C LEU A 561 3.03 -20.10 -1.02
N GLN A 562 1.73 -20.27 -1.24
CA GLN A 562 1.18 -21.18 -2.26
C GLN A 562 0.71 -20.45 -3.52
N VAL A 563 0.57 -19.13 -3.46
CA VAL A 563 0.18 -18.30 -4.61
C VAL A 563 1.44 -17.68 -5.22
N GLU A 564 1.64 -17.86 -6.52
CA GLU A 564 2.61 -17.10 -7.31
C GLU A 564 1.82 -16.17 -8.23
N SER A 565 1.99 -14.86 -8.03
CA SER A 565 1.21 -13.83 -8.74
C SER A 565 1.92 -13.30 -9.99
N GLN A 566 3.14 -13.75 -10.28
CA GLN A 566 3.88 -13.36 -11.47
C GLN A 566 3.08 -13.60 -12.77
N GLY A 567 2.92 -12.54 -13.57
CA GLY A 567 2.29 -12.60 -14.89
C GLY A 567 0.77 -12.83 -14.88
N ARG A 568 0.11 -12.80 -13.72
CA ARG A 568 -1.34 -13.04 -13.59
C ARG A 568 -2.07 -11.74 -13.32
N THR A 569 -3.09 -11.44 -14.14
CA THR A 569 -3.96 -10.29 -13.89
C THR A 569 -4.84 -10.55 -12.67
N ALA A 570 -4.91 -9.60 -11.75
CA ALA A 570 -5.70 -9.76 -10.52
C ALA A 570 -7.22 -9.81 -10.82
N LEU A 571 -7.95 -10.70 -10.15
CA LEU A 571 -9.43 -10.80 -10.24
C LEU A 571 -10.15 -9.78 -9.37
#